data_AF-A0A8S0TN43-F1
#
_entry.id   AF-A0A8S0TN43-F1
#
_cell.length_a   1.000
_cell.length_b   1.000
_cell.length_c   1.000
_cell.angle_alpha   90.00
_cell.angle_beta   90.00
_cell.angle_gamma   90.00
#
_symmetry.space_group_name_H-M   'P 1'
#
loop_
_entity.id
_entity.type
_entity.pdbx_description
1 polymer ?
#
loop_
_entity_poly.entity_id
_entity_poly.type
_entity_poly.pdbx_seq_one_letter_code
_entity_poly.pdbx_strand_id
1 'polypeptide(L)'
;MAPEYLRDGNVTPKIDVYAFGVVLLELITGKEAVFLENGEEVFLSEKIMSTMDGTNANGAIKDLINPRLQVKNSLGFIIDQTEFALRLVKLSVACLAREPENRSCMTEVVSALMKIQLDVQNLESFFIDVGLQ
;
A
#
# COMPACT_ATOMS: atom_id res chain seq x y z
N MET A 1 -3.26 5.24 -15.01
CA MET A 1 -1.96 5.74 -15.55
C MET A 1 -1.58 7.02 -14.82
N ALA A 2 -0.30 7.41 -14.86
CA ALA A 2 0.15 8.66 -14.24
C ALA A 2 -0.56 9.88 -14.87
N PRO A 3 -1.02 10.88 -14.08
CA PRO A 3 -1.82 12.00 -14.59
C PRO A 3 -1.14 12.83 -15.67
N GLU A 4 0.17 13.07 -15.54
CA GLU A 4 0.98 13.84 -16.49
C GLU A 4 1.20 13.12 -17.83
N TYR A 5 1.18 11.78 -17.83
CA TYR A 5 1.22 11.01 -19.07
C TYR A 5 -0.10 11.18 -19.84
N LEU A 6 -1.24 11.09 -19.13
CA LEU A 6 -2.56 11.25 -19.74
C LEU A 6 -2.82 12.67 -20.24
N ARG A 7 -2.32 13.68 -19.52
CA ARG A 7 -2.54 15.09 -19.82
C ARG A 7 -1.61 15.61 -20.92
N ASP A 8 -0.32 15.34 -20.81
CA ASP A 8 0.72 16.00 -21.62
C ASP A 8 1.53 15.01 -22.48
N GLY A 9 1.36 13.70 -22.29
CA GLY A 9 2.20 12.68 -22.94
C GLY A 9 3.62 12.59 -22.37
N ASN A 10 3.86 13.14 -21.18
CA ASN A 10 5.18 13.18 -20.58
C ASN A 10 5.64 11.78 -20.15
N VAL A 11 6.75 11.32 -20.70
CA VAL A 11 7.36 10.02 -20.37
C VAL A 11 8.61 10.24 -19.53
N THR A 12 8.57 9.79 -18.28
CA THR A 12 9.69 9.82 -17.35
C THR A 12 9.66 8.58 -16.47
N PRO A 13 10.76 8.20 -15.79
CA PRO A 13 10.72 7.08 -14.83
C PRO A 13 9.68 7.26 -13.70
N LYS A 14 9.22 8.49 -13.44
CA LYS A 14 8.20 8.75 -12.41
C LYS A 14 6.81 8.23 -12.78
N ILE A 15 6.53 7.96 -14.06
CA ILE A 15 5.26 7.33 -14.46
C ILE A 15 5.22 5.87 -14.00
N ASP A 16 6.37 5.19 -14.01
CA ASP A 16 6.51 3.80 -13.54
C ASP A 16 6.40 3.73 -12.01
N VAL A 17 6.95 4.73 -11.30
CA VAL A 17 6.75 4.87 -9.86
C VAL A 17 5.26 5.00 -9.53
N TYR A 18 4.52 5.82 -10.26
CA TYR A 18 3.09 5.97 -10.04
C TYR A 18 2.36 4.65 -10.28
N ALA A 19 2.65 3.96 -11.40
CA ALA A 19 2.06 2.67 -11.71
C ALA A 19 2.38 1.62 -10.63
N PHE A 20 3.60 1.60 -10.10
CA PHE A 20 3.99 0.76 -8.98
C PHE A 20 3.15 1.05 -7.72
N GLY A 21 2.89 2.32 -7.41
CA GLY A 21 2.02 2.72 -6.31
C GLY A 21 0.60 2.17 -6.44
N VAL A 22 0.04 2.16 -7.66
CA VAL A 22 -1.28 1.56 -7.93
C VAL A 22 -1.25 0.05 -7.70
N VAL A 23 -0.28 -0.65 -8.28
CA VAL A 23 -0.13 -2.11 -8.12
C VAL A 23 0.03 -2.49 -6.65
N LEU A 24 0.80 -1.71 -5.88
CA LEU A 24 0.97 -1.96 -4.46
C LEU A 24 -0.36 -1.84 -3.69
N LEU A 25 -1.22 -0.87 -4.05
CA LEU A 25 -2.58 -0.78 -3.49
C LEU A 25 -3.46 -1.97 -3.89
N GLU A 26 -3.39 -2.44 -5.15
CA GLU A 26 -4.13 -3.62 -5.60
C GLU A 26 -3.74 -4.86 -4.78
N LEU A 27 -2.45 -5.05 -4.51
CA LEU A 27 -1.96 -6.15 -3.69
C LEU A 27 -2.43 -6.06 -2.24
N ILE A 28 -2.40 -4.87 -1.63
CA ILE A 28 -2.81 -4.67 -0.23
C ILE A 28 -4.33 -4.83 -0.06
N THR A 29 -5.11 -4.30 -0.99
CA THR A 29 -6.58 -4.25 -0.87
C THR A 29 -7.26 -5.46 -1.51
N GLY A 30 -6.60 -6.15 -2.44
CA GLY A 30 -7.19 -7.18 -3.27
C GLY A 30 -8.24 -6.67 -4.26
N LYS A 31 -8.31 -5.35 -4.47
CA LYS A 31 -9.23 -4.70 -5.41
C LYS A 31 -8.51 -4.40 -6.72
N GLU A 32 -9.26 -4.36 -7.81
CA GLU A 32 -8.76 -3.89 -9.11
C GLU A 32 -8.46 -2.39 -9.06
N ALA A 33 -7.47 -1.93 -9.85
CA ALA A 33 -7.11 -0.52 -9.97
C ALA A 33 -8.30 0.38 -10.36
N VAL A 34 -9.24 -0.17 -11.12
CA VAL A 34 -10.52 0.45 -11.50
C VAL A 34 -11.60 -0.56 -11.20
N PHE A 35 -12.63 -0.17 -10.45
CA PHE A 35 -13.75 -1.03 -10.11
C PHE A 35 -15.06 -0.25 -10.13
N LEU A 36 -16.19 -0.96 -10.20
CA LEU A 36 -17.51 -0.34 -10.16
C LEU A 36 -18.00 -0.20 -8.71
N GLU A 37 -18.46 0.99 -8.35
CA GLU A 37 -19.15 1.27 -7.10
C GLU A 37 -20.39 2.11 -7.39
N ASN A 38 -21.57 1.63 -6.96
CA ASN A 38 -22.86 2.28 -7.24
C ASN A 38 -23.15 2.55 -8.73
N GLY A 39 -22.54 1.76 -9.64
CA GLY A 39 -22.71 1.91 -11.08
C GLY A 39 -21.73 2.91 -11.73
N GLU A 40 -20.82 3.50 -10.97
CA GLU A 40 -19.79 4.41 -11.46
C GLU A 40 -18.40 3.77 -11.39
N GLU A 41 -17.53 4.07 -12.36
CA GLU A 41 -16.12 3.67 -12.32
C GLU A 41 -15.37 4.48 -11.27
N VAL A 42 -14.68 3.80 -10.37
CA VAL A 42 -13.88 4.40 -9.30
C VAL A 42 -12.44 3.95 -9.43
N PHE A 43 -11.51 4.90 -9.40
CA PHE A 43 -10.09 4.62 -9.35
C PHE A 43 -9.66 4.35 -7.90
N LEU A 44 -9.04 3.19 -7.68
CA LEU A 44 -8.57 2.78 -6.35
C LEU A 44 -7.62 3.80 -5.72
N SER A 45 -6.71 4.37 -6.53
CA SER A 45 -5.78 5.41 -6.10
C SER A 45 -6.48 6.66 -5.59
N GLU A 46 -7.52 7.13 -6.28
CA GLU A 46 -8.28 8.34 -5.89
C GLU A 46 -9.08 8.09 -4.61
N LYS A 47 -9.73 6.93 -4.50
CA LYS A 47 -10.45 6.55 -3.29
C LYS A 47 -9.54 6.51 -2.08
N ILE A 48 -8.36 5.90 -2.20
CA ILE A 48 -7.38 5.82 -1.12
C ILE A 48 -6.86 7.21 -0.75
N MET A 49 -6.51 8.05 -1.72
CA MET A 49 -6.07 9.42 -1.44
C MET A 49 -7.15 10.23 -0.69
N SER A 50 -8.41 10.16 -1.13
CA SER A 50 -9.51 10.87 -0.46
C SER A 50 -9.74 10.40 0.98
N THR A 51 -9.49 9.11 1.24
CA THR A 51 -9.59 8.51 2.57
C THR A 51 -8.46 8.98 3.48
N MET A 52 -7.26 9.19 2.92
CA MET A 52 -6.08 9.66 3.66
C MET A 52 -6.20 11.11 4.12
N ASP A 53 -6.99 11.94 3.41
CA ASP A 53 -7.22 13.34 3.77
C ASP A 53 -8.25 13.53 4.91
N GLY A 54 -8.92 12.45 5.33
CA GLY A 54 -9.93 12.46 6.39
C GLY A 54 -9.37 12.39 7.82
N THR A 55 -10.18 12.79 8.81
CA THR A 55 -9.82 12.79 10.24
C THR A 55 -9.54 11.42 10.84
N ASN A 56 -9.98 10.32 10.20
CA ASN A 56 -9.75 8.93 10.62
C ASN A 56 -9.08 8.10 9.51
N ALA A 57 -8.06 8.65 8.86
CA ALA A 57 -7.32 7.98 7.78
C ALA A 57 -6.86 6.56 8.17
N ASN A 58 -6.24 6.40 9.34
CA ASN A 58 -5.73 5.09 9.77
C ASN A 58 -6.85 4.06 9.93
N GLY A 59 -7.98 4.42 10.57
CA GLY A 59 -9.10 3.49 10.74
C GLY A 59 -9.71 3.06 9.41
N ALA A 60 -9.95 4.02 8.51
CA ALA A 60 -10.52 3.74 7.21
C ALA A 60 -9.60 2.91 6.31
N ILE A 61 -8.28 3.07 6.41
CA ILE A 61 -7.33 2.19 5.70
C ILE A 61 -7.41 0.76 6.24
N LYS A 62 -7.56 0.57 7.56
CA LYS A 62 -7.66 -0.78 8.14
C LYS A 62 -8.80 -1.56 7.52
N ASP A 63 -9.92 -0.91 7.26
CA ASP A 63 -11.11 -1.52 6.65
C ASP A 63 -10.90 -1.86 5.15
N LEU A 64 -9.89 -1.26 4.51
CA LEU A 64 -9.55 -1.49 3.10
C LEU A 64 -8.51 -2.60 2.91
N ILE A 65 -7.79 -2.99 3.97
CA ILE A 65 -6.81 -4.09 3.90
C ILE A 65 -7.54 -5.39 3.63
N ASN A 66 -7.03 -6.16 2.65
CA ASN A 66 -7.60 -7.45 2.31
C ASN A 66 -7.56 -8.40 3.54
N PRO A 67 -8.69 -8.92 4.01
CA PRO A 67 -8.71 -9.85 5.15
C PRO A 67 -7.88 -11.12 4.93
N ARG A 68 -7.60 -11.48 3.66
CA ARG A 68 -6.75 -12.63 3.31
C ARG A 68 -5.25 -12.38 3.53
N LEU A 69 -4.83 -11.15 3.80
CA LEU A 69 -3.46 -10.83 4.21
C LEU A 69 -3.17 -11.19 5.68
N GLN A 70 -4.16 -11.70 6.41
CA GLN A 70 -3.94 -12.23 7.74
C GLN A 70 -3.10 -13.52 7.66
N VAL A 71 -1.85 -13.41 8.07
CA VAL A 71 -0.94 -14.56 8.20
C VAL A 71 -1.22 -15.26 9.52
N LYS A 72 -1.36 -16.59 9.47
CA LYS A 72 -1.37 -17.43 10.65
C LYS A 72 0.05 -17.90 10.94
N ASN A 73 0.46 -17.85 12.20
CA ASN A 73 1.72 -18.48 12.61
C ASN A 73 1.61 -20.02 12.51
N SER A 74 2.71 -20.73 12.76
CA SER A 74 2.77 -22.20 12.70
C SER A 74 1.80 -22.92 13.66
N LEU A 75 1.22 -22.20 14.63
CA LEU A 75 0.26 -22.69 15.62
C LEU A 75 -1.19 -22.33 15.24
N GLY A 76 -1.40 -21.63 14.12
CA GLY A 76 -2.71 -21.24 13.62
C GLY A 76 -3.26 -19.94 14.19
N PHE A 77 -2.51 -19.21 15.03
CA PHE A 77 -2.89 -17.89 15.54
C PHE A 77 -2.67 -16.80 14.50
N ILE A 78 -3.62 -15.88 14.40
CA ILE A 78 -3.53 -14.72 13.50
C ILE A 78 -2.51 -13.74 14.07
N ILE A 79 -1.49 -13.41 13.28
CA ILE A 79 -0.58 -12.30 13.59
C ILE A 79 -1.23 -11.03 13.04
N ASP A 80 -1.45 -10.05 13.90
CA ASP A 80 -1.91 -8.73 13.45
C ASP A 80 -0.77 -8.00 12.73
N GLN A 81 -0.76 -8.06 11.39
CA GLN A 81 0.18 -7.36 10.53
C GLN A 81 -0.37 -6.02 10.00
N THR A 82 -1.47 -5.54 10.57
CA THR A 82 -2.17 -4.32 10.12
C THR A 82 -1.24 -3.11 10.09
N GLU A 83 -0.31 -2.99 11.04
CA GLU A 83 0.66 -1.89 11.06
C GLU A 83 1.61 -1.91 9.84
N PHE A 84 2.04 -3.10 9.40
CA PHE A 84 2.88 -3.23 8.20
C PHE A 84 2.09 -2.91 6.93
N ALA A 85 0.85 -3.36 6.85
CA ALA A 85 -0.04 -3.02 5.75
C ALA A 85 -0.29 -1.51 5.68
N LEU A 86 -0.51 -0.83 6.81
CA LEU A 86 -0.62 0.64 6.88
C LEU A 86 0.65 1.34 6.35
N ARG A 87 1.84 0.82 6.68
CA ARG A 87 3.11 1.34 6.15
C ARG A 87 3.22 1.17 4.64
N LEU A 88 2.79 0.02 4.10
CA LEU A 88 2.75 -0.22 2.65
C LEU A 88 1.75 0.69 1.94
N VAL A 89 0.59 0.99 2.56
CA VAL A 89 -0.36 1.97 2.01
C VAL A 89 0.26 3.37 1.98
N LYS A 90 0.91 3.81 3.06
CA LYS A 90 1.60 5.10 3.09
C LYS A 90 2.70 5.19 2.03
N LEU A 91 3.45 4.12 1.83
CA LEU A 91 4.45 4.04 0.76
C LEU A 91 3.80 4.13 -0.62
N SER A 92 2.69 3.45 -0.83
CA SER A 92 1.92 3.53 -2.08
C SER A 92 1.45 4.97 -2.35
N VAL A 93 0.90 5.65 -1.34
CA VAL A 93 0.44 7.05 -1.43
C VAL A 93 1.61 7.98 -1.78
N ALA A 94 2.79 7.77 -1.21
CA ALA A 94 3.99 8.54 -1.58
C ALA A 94 4.42 8.32 -3.05
N CYS A 95 4.09 7.19 -3.65
CA CYS A 95 4.30 6.93 -5.08
C CYS A 95 3.24 7.58 -5.98
N LEU A 96 2.05 7.86 -5.44
CA LEU A 96 0.88 8.34 -6.16
C LEU A 96 0.71 9.86 -6.15
N ALA A 97 1.68 10.61 -5.58
CA ALA A 97 1.63 12.06 -5.57
C ALA A 97 1.38 12.62 -6.98
N ARG A 98 0.46 13.60 -7.10
CA ARG A 98 0.04 14.15 -8.39
C ARG A 98 1.21 14.69 -9.18
N GLU A 99 2.02 15.53 -8.55
CA GLU A 99 3.23 16.10 -9.15
C GLU A 99 4.40 15.09 -9.09
N PRO A 100 5.05 14.76 -10.22
CA PRO A 100 6.12 13.75 -10.29
C PRO A 100 7.29 13.98 -9.33
N GLU A 101 7.64 15.23 -9.08
CA GLU A 101 8.70 15.67 -8.16
C GLU A 101 8.42 15.32 -6.70
N ASN A 102 7.15 15.23 -6.32
CA ASN A 102 6.74 14.90 -4.95
C ASN A 102 6.64 13.38 -4.73
N ARG A 103 6.72 12.59 -5.80
CA ARG A 103 6.72 11.12 -5.67
C ARG A 103 8.06 10.66 -5.12
N SER A 104 8.06 9.62 -4.30
CA SER A 104 9.30 8.91 -3.97
C SER A 104 10.02 8.44 -5.24
N CYS A 105 11.34 8.32 -5.20
CA CYS A 105 12.08 7.63 -6.25
C CYS A 105 12.20 6.13 -5.95
N MET A 106 12.44 5.29 -6.96
CA MET A 106 12.46 3.83 -6.77
C MET A 106 13.50 3.36 -5.74
N THR A 107 14.61 4.10 -5.56
CA THR A 107 15.60 3.79 -4.52
C THR A 107 15.06 3.99 -3.11
N GLU A 108 14.26 5.04 -2.88
CA GLU A 108 13.57 5.27 -1.61
C GLU A 108 12.48 4.21 -1.39
N VAL A 109 11.74 3.86 -2.44
CA VAL A 109 10.71 2.82 -2.40
C VAL A 109 11.30 1.48 -1.97
N VAL A 110 12.39 1.04 -2.60
CA VAL A 110 13.08 -0.20 -2.24
C VAL A 110 13.61 -0.14 -0.81
N SER A 111 14.20 0.99 -0.40
CA SER A 111 14.71 1.14 0.97
C SER A 111 13.60 1.02 2.01
N ALA A 112 12.43 1.61 1.74
CA ALA A 112 11.26 1.51 2.61
C ALA A 112 10.72 0.07 2.67
N LEU A 113 10.62 -0.61 1.52
CA LEU A 113 10.19 -2.02 1.46
C LEU A 113 11.12 -2.94 2.23
N MET A 114 12.44 -2.79 2.05
CA MET A 114 13.44 -3.58 2.79
C MET A 114 13.29 -3.40 4.30
N LYS A 115 13.09 -2.16 4.76
CA LYS A 115 12.85 -1.88 6.18
C LYS A 115 11.57 -2.54 6.68
N ILE A 116 10.47 -2.45 5.93
CA ILE A 116 9.20 -3.11 6.28
C ILE A 116 9.40 -4.62 6.36
N GLN A 117 10.08 -5.23 5.38
CA GLN A 117 10.35 -6.65 5.35
C GLN A 117 11.19 -7.12 6.56
N LEU A 118 12.25 -6.39 6.91
CA LEU A 118 13.07 -6.69 8.08
C LEU A 118 12.25 -6.61 9.37
N ASP A 119 11.41 -5.59 9.51
CA ASP A 119 10.57 -5.44 10.70
C ASP A 119 9.53 -6.58 10.81
N VAL A 120 8.98 -7.07 9.69
CA VAL A 120 8.10 -8.25 9.65
C VAL A 120 8.87 -9.51 10.09
N GLN A 121 10.06 -9.73 9.54
CA GLN A 121 10.88 -10.90 9.88
C GLN A 121 11.31 -10.89 11.36
N ASN A 122 11.67 -9.72 11.90
CA ASN A 122 12.02 -9.57 13.31
C ASN A 122 10.83 -9.86 14.23
N LEU A 123 9.61 -9.52 13.80
CA LEU A 123 8.41 -9.87 14.56
C LEU A 123 8.17 -11.38 14.55
N GLU A 124 8.31 -12.03 13.39
CA GLU A 124 8.18 -13.49 13.27
C GLU A 124 9.24 -14.23 14.13
N SER A 125 10.49 -13.77 14.12
CA SER A 125 11.54 -14.36 14.97
C SER A 125 11.26 -14.14 16.46
N PHE A 126 10.76 -12.98 16.86
CA PHE A 126 10.37 -12.71 18.26
C PHE A 126 9.28 -13.67 18.75
N PHE A 127 8.27 -13.97 17.93
CA PHE A 127 7.25 -14.95 18.27
C PHE A 127 7.79 -16.38 18.40
N ILE A 128 8.84 -16.72 17.65
CA ILE A 128 9.54 -18.01 17.77
C ILE A 128 10.38 -18.05 19.07
N ASP A 129 11.09 -16.98 19.40
CA ASP A 129 12.06 -16.94 20.51
C ASP A 129 11.42 -16.80 21.90
N VAL A 130 10.29 -16.10 22.03
CA VAL A 130 9.66 -15.84 23.35
C VAL A 130 8.84 -17.03 23.87
N GLY A 131 8.69 -18.10 23.09
CA GLY A 131 8.04 -19.33 23.55
C GLY A 131 6.57 -19.15 23.97
N LEU A 132 5.91 -18.07 23.51
CA LEU A 132 4.46 -17.94 23.55
C LEU A 132 3.86 -18.89 22.49
N GLN A 133 3.85 -20.19 22.85
CA GLN A 133 3.08 -21.24 22.21
C GLN A 133 1.59 -21.12 22.54
#